data_AF-A0A6N2KWC1-F1
#
_entry.id   AF-A0A6N2KWC1-F1
#
_cell.length_a   1.000
_cell.length_b   1.000
_cell.length_c   1.000
_cell.angle_alpha   90.00
_cell.angle_beta   90.00
_cell.angle_gamma   90.00
#
_symmetry.space_group_name_H-M   'P 1'
#
loop_
_entity.id
_entity.type
_entity.pdbx_description
1 polymer ?
#
loop_
_entity_poly.entity_id
_entity_poly.type
_entity_poly.pdbx_seq_one_letter_code
_entity_poly.pdbx_strand_id
1 'polypeptide(L)'
;MVRFINQEAEEKANEILVSAEEEFNIEKLQLVEAEKKKIRQEYERKEKQVQVRKKIEYSMQLNASRIKVLQAQDDVVNSMKDVAGKDLLNVSQHHHQYKHLLKDLIVQSLLRLKEPSVLLRCRKDDYHLVESVLHSAKEEYAEKANVYPPEIIVDQDVYLPPAPHHHNAHGVVLASRDGKIMFENSLDARLDVVFRKKLPEALRRAAGAFYERLPEKEKKLARKAFKAMDKNRDGQISLREYMKYLKKKKIQQMVQFINQEAEEKANEILVSAEEEFNIEKLQLVEAEKKKIRQEYERKEKQVQVRKKIEYSMQLNASRIKVLQAQDDVVNSMKDVAGKDLLNVSQHHHQYKHLLKDLIVQSLLRLKEPSVLLRCRKDDYHLVESVLHSAKEEYAEKANVYPPEIIVDQDVYLPPAPHHHNAHGSFCSGGVVLASRDGKIVFENSLDARLDVVFRKKLPEIRKVLVGQVV
;
A
#
# COMPACT_ATOMS: atom_id res chain seq x y z
N MET A 1 13.76 -45.94 31.20
CA MET A 1 12.88 -44.76 31.33
C MET A 1 13.51 -43.52 30.69
N VAL A 2 14.66 -43.01 31.15
CA VAL A 2 15.31 -41.81 30.57
C VAL A 2 15.68 -41.94 29.09
N ARG A 3 16.26 -43.07 28.65
CA ARG A 3 16.53 -43.32 27.22
C ARG A 3 15.27 -43.32 26.34
N PHE A 4 14.16 -43.79 26.88
CA PHE A 4 12.88 -43.88 26.17
C PHE A 4 12.28 -42.47 25.99
N ILE A 5 12.33 -41.65 27.04
CA ILE A 5 11.90 -40.24 27.00
C ILE A 5 12.74 -39.44 26.01
N ASN A 6 14.06 -39.64 25.98
CA ASN A 6 14.93 -38.94 25.03
C ASN A 6 14.64 -39.35 23.58
N GLN A 7 14.46 -40.65 23.33
CA GLN A 7 14.12 -41.15 21.99
C GLN A 7 12.76 -40.61 21.51
N GLU A 8 11.76 -40.58 22.38
CA GLU A 8 10.43 -40.02 22.06
C GLU A 8 10.48 -38.50 21.83
N ALA A 9 11.34 -37.79 22.56
CA ALA A 9 11.56 -36.36 22.34
C ALA A 9 12.27 -36.08 21.00
N GLU A 10 13.20 -36.94 20.60
CA GLU A 10 13.94 -36.85 19.33
C GLU A 10 13.03 -37.16 18.13
N GLU A 11 12.17 -38.18 18.25
CA GLU A 11 11.14 -38.49 17.24
C GLU A 11 10.14 -37.33 17.07
N LYS A 12 9.64 -36.75 18.17
CA LYS A 12 8.76 -35.57 18.09
C LYS A 12 9.46 -34.35 17.51
N ALA A 13 10.74 -34.14 17.82
CA ALA A 13 11.50 -33.03 17.23
C ALA A 13 11.65 -33.20 15.72
N ASN A 14 11.89 -34.43 15.24
CA ASN A 14 11.96 -34.75 13.83
C ASN A 14 10.60 -34.61 13.13
N GLU A 15 9.51 -35.07 13.74
CA GLU A 15 8.15 -34.84 13.20
C GLU A 15 7.84 -33.36 13.04
N ILE A 16 8.18 -32.54 14.05
CA ILE A 16 7.96 -31.09 13.98
C ILE A 16 8.80 -30.46 12.85
N LEU A 17 10.06 -30.88 12.69
CA LEU A 17 10.92 -30.37 11.62
C LEU A 17 10.37 -30.73 10.24
N VAL A 18 9.98 -31.99 10.03
CA VAL A 18 9.40 -32.46 8.76
C VAL A 18 8.09 -31.73 8.47
N SER A 19 7.20 -31.62 9.46
CA SER A 19 5.93 -30.90 9.30
C SER A 19 6.15 -29.42 8.98
N ALA A 20 7.13 -28.75 9.61
CA ALA A 20 7.46 -27.36 9.33
C ALA A 20 8.05 -27.18 7.92
N GLU A 21 8.86 -28.13 7.46
CA GLU A 21 9.47 -28.11 6.14
C GLU A 21 8.43 -28.39 5.04
N GLU A 22 7.48 -29.29 5.28
CA GLU A 22 6.31 -29.52 4.43
C GLU A 22 5.41 -28.28 4.34
N GLU A 23 5.07 -27.65 5.48
CA GLU A 23 4.30 -26.41 5.52
C GLU A 23 4.99 -25.27 4.76
N PHE A 24 6.30 -25.09 4.97
CA PHE A 24 7.09 -24.09 4.26
C PHE A 24 7.08 -24.33 2.75
N ASN A 25 7.23 -25.59 2.33
CA ASN A 25 7.20 -25.95 0.91
C ASN A 25 5.82 -25.70 0.30
N ILE A 26 4.73 -26.02 1.01
CA ILE A 26 3.36 -25.76 0.55
C ILE A 26 3.12 -24.25 0.42
N GLU A 27 3.46 -23.44 1.42
CA GLU A 27 3.28 -21.98 1.36
C GLU A 27 4.12 -21.35 0.24
N LYS A 28 5.37 -21.78 0.08
CA LYS A 28 6.25 -21.34 -1.01
C LYS A 28 5.63 -21.66 -2.38
N LEU A 29 5.08 -22.86 -2.54
CA LEU A 29 4.47 -23.30 -3.79
C LEU A 29 3.20 -22.51 -4.10
N GLN A 30 2.36 -22.24 -3.08
CA GLN A 30 1.19 -21.37 -3.20
C GLN A 30 1.55 -19.94 -3.59
N LEU A 31 2.60 -19.36 -2.99
CA LEU A 31 3.12 -18.04 -3.35
C LEU A 31 3.58 -17.99 -4.80
N VAL A 32 4.34 -18.99 -5.24
CA VAL A 32 4.83 -19.08 -6.63
C VAL A 32 3.67 -19.25 -7.61
N GLU A 33 2.65 -20.06 -7.29
CA GLU A 33 1.47 -20.23 -8.13
C GLU A 33 0.60 -18.97 -8.21
N ALA A 34 0.44 -18.25 -7.10
CA ALA A 34 -0.27 -16.97 -7.06
C ALA A 34 0.42 -15.94 -7.97
N GLU A 35 1.74 -15.85 -7.90
CA GLU A 35 2.51 -14.89 -8.70
C GLU A 35 2.54 -15.28 -10.18
N LYS A 36 2.64 -16.58 -10.50
CA LYS A 36 2.46 -17.07 -11.87
C LYS A 36 1.06 -16.77 -12.41
N LYS A 37 0.02 -16.82 -11.58
CA LYS A 37 -1.36 -16.48 -11.98
C LYS A 37 -1.49 -14.99 -12.28
N LYS A 38 -0.93 -14.11 -11.44
CA LYS A 38 -0.90 -12.66 -11.69
C LYS A 38 -0.18 -12.33 -12.99
N ILE A 39 1.01 -12.90 -13.20
CA ILE A 39 1.79 -12.68 -14.44
C ILE A 39 0.99 -13.12 -15.68
N ARG A 40 0.31 -14.27 -15.63
CA ARG A 40 -0.54 -14.73 -16.73
C ARG A 40 -1.71 -13.77 -17.01
N GLN A 41 -2.39 -13.30 -15.97
CA GLN A 41 -3.49 -12.33 -16.12
C GLN A 41 -3.00 -11.01 -16.72
N GLU A 42 -1.85 -10.52 -16.28
CA GLU A 42 -1.25 -9.29 -16.81
C GLU A 42 -0.82 -9.45 -18.28
N TYR A 43 -0.25 -10.60 -18.63
CA TYR A 43 0.12 -10.91 -20.01
C TYR A 43 -1.12 -10.97 -20.92
N GLU A 44 -2.20 -11.62 -20.47
CA GLU A 44 -3.45 -11.73 -21.23
C GLU A 44 -4.13 -10.35 -21.43
N ARG A 45 -4.09 -9.48 -20.42
CA ARG A 45 -4.54 -8.08 -20.53
C ARG A 45 -3.71 -7.31 -21.56
N LYS A 46 -2.38 -7.41 -21.48
CA LYS A 46 -1.47 -6.77 -22.45
C LYS A 46 -1.69 -7.28 -23.87
N GLU A 47 -1.93 -8.57 -24.04
CA GLU A 47 -2.22 -9.16 -25.35
C GLU A 47 -3.53 -8.62 -25.95
N LYS A 48 -4.60 -8.56 -25.14
CA LYS A 48 -5.89 -7.96 -25.55
C LYS A 48 -5.71 -6.48 -25.93
N GLN A 49 -4.96 -5.71 -25.15
CA GLN A 49 -4.69 -4.30 -25.42
C GLN A 49 -3.90 -4.09 -26.73
N VAL A 50 -2.91 -4.94 -27.00
CA VAL A 50 -2.16 -4.94 -28.25
C VAL A 50 -3.06 -5.29 -29.44
N GLN A 51 -3.97 -6.26 -29.31
CA GLN A 51 -4.91 -6.59 -30.38
C GLN A 51 -5.87 -5.43 -30.70
N VAL A 52 -6.39 -4.75 -29.68
CA VAL A 52 -7.25 -3.57 -29.88
C VAL A 52 -6.47 -2.45 -30.59
N ARG A 53 -5.25 -2.15 -30.14
CA ARG A 53 -4.38 -1.16 -30.81
C ARG A 53 -4.13 -1.50 -32.28
N LYS A 54 -3.81 -2.76 -32.59
CA LYS A 54 -3.62 -3.21 -33.99
C LYS A 54 -4.88 -3.00 -34.84
N LYS A 55 -6.09 -3.25 -34.30
CA LYS A 55 -7.36 -3.01 -35.02
C LYS A 55 -7.60 -1.52 -35.29
N ILE A 56 -7.31 -0.65 -34.32
CA ILE A 56 -7.43 0.81 -34.48
C ILE A 56 -6.45 1.30 -35.54
N GLU A 57 -5.18 0.89 -35.46
CA GLU A 57 -4.14 1.29 -36.40
C GLU A 57 -4.47 0.85 -37.83
N TYR A 58 -4.93 -0.39 -38.01
CA TYR A 58 -5.40 -0.89 -39.30
C TYR A 58 -6.58 -0.05 -39.86
N SER A 59 -7.55 0.30 -39.02
CA SER A 59 -8.68 1.16 -39.40
C SER A 59 -8.23 2.57 -39.81
N MET A 60 -7.30 3.16 -39.05
CA MET A 60 -6.72 4.47 -39.37
C MET A 60 -5.97 4.45 -40.71
N GLN A 61 -5.16 3.42 -40.96
CA GLN A 61 -4.46 3.25 -42.24
C GLN A 61 -5.44 3.11 -43.41
N LEU A 62 -6.53 2.35 -43.24
CA LEU A 62 -7.55 2.16 -44.27
C LEU A 62 -8.27 3.48 -44.59
N ASN A 63 -8.62 4.26 -43.56
CA ASN A 63 -9.25 5.57 -43.73
C ASN A 63 -8.30 6.59 -44.35
N ALA A 64 -7.03 6.62 -43.94
CA ALA A 64 -6.01 7.45 -44.57
C ALA A 64 -5.84 7.12 -46.06
N SER A 65 -5.85 5.83 -46.40
CA SER A 65 -5.79 5.37 -47.79
C SER A 65 -7.02 5.79 -48.59
N ARG A 66 -8.22 5.73 -48.00
CA ARG A 66 -9.46 6.24 -48.62
C ARG A 66 -9.41 7.73 -48.92
N ILE A 67 -8.94 8.53 -47.98
CA ILE A 67 -8.83 9.99 -48.15
C ILE A 67 -7.84 10.31 -49.27
N LYS A 68 -6.69 9.62 -49.34
CA LYS A 68 -5.71 9.77 -50.42
C LYS A 68 -6.30 9.48 -51.80
N VAL A 69 -7.12 8.44 -51.92
CA VAL A 69 -7.78 8.10 -53.19
C VAL A 69 -8.78 9.20 -53.59
N LEU A 70 -9.55 9.72 -52.63
CA LEU A 70 -10.49 10.82 -52.91
C LEU A 70 -9.76 12.10 -53.30
N GLN A 71 -8.65 12.42 -52.64
CA GLN A 71 -7.79 13.56 -53.01
C GLN A 71 -7.23 13.40 -54.42
N ALA A 72 -6.65 12.24 -54.74
CA ALA A 72 -6.14 11.98 -56.08
C ALA A 72 -7.22 12.06 -57.17
N GLN A 73 -8.46 11.65 -56.86
CA GLN A 73 -9.59 11.82 -57.78
C GLN A 73 -9.95 13.29 -58.00
N ASP A 74 -9.99 14.09 -56.94
CA ASP A 74 -10.28 15.52 -57.02
C ASP A 74 -9.15 16.26 -57.77
N ASP A 75 -7.89 15.91 -57.50
CA ASP A 75 -6.72 16.43 -58.18
C ASP A 75 -6.76 16.15 -59.68
N VAL A 76 -7.17 14.94 -60.09
CA VAL A 76 -7.33 14.62 -61.53
C VAL A 76 -8.41 15.48 -62.16
N VAL A 77 -9.57 15.65 -61.52
CA VAL A 77 -10.66 16.48 -62.05
C VAL A 77 -10.23 17.95 -62.13
N ASN A 78 -9.56 18.47 -61.11
CA ASN A 78 -9.05 19.85 -61.09
C ASN A 78 -7.95 20.03 -62.15
N SER A 79 -7.04 19.07 -62.32
CA SER A 79 -6.02 19.12 -63.38
C SER A 79 -6.64 19.12 -64.78
N MET A 80 -7.74 18.39 -65.00
CA MET A 80 -8.47 18.42 -66.28
C MET A 80 -9.10 19.79 -66.53
N LYS A 81 -9.64 20.43 -65.49
CA LYS A 81 -10.14 21.81 -65.59
C LYS A 81 -9.02 22.80 -65.86
N ASP A 82 -7.86 22.62 -65.23
CA ASP A 82 -6.68 23.47 -65.44
C ASP A 82 -6.16 23.39 -66.87
N VAL A 83 -6.07 22.18 -67.44
CA VAL A 83 -5.66 21.98 -68.84
C VAL A 83 -6.66 22.65 -69.78
N ALA A 84 -7.96 22.42 -69.58
CA ALA A 84 -8.99 23.07 -70.40
C ALA A 84 -8.99 24.61 -70.22
N GLY A 85 -8.73 25.11 -69.02
CA GLY A 85 -8.57 26.54 -68.72
C GLY A 85 -7.34 27.15 -69.39
N LYS A 86 -6.25 26.39 -69.51
CA LYS A 86 -5.06 26.78 -70.28
C LYS A 86 -5.34 26.84 -71.78
N ASP A 87 -6.12 25.91 -72.32
CA ASP A 87 -6.52 25.98 -73.72
C ASP A 87 -7.43 27.18 -74.00
N LEU A 88 -8.28 27.57 -73.04
CA LEU A 88 -9.09 28.80 -73.11
C LEU A 88 -8.24 30.08 -73.11
N LEU A 89 -7.00 30.07 -72.59
CA LEU A 89 -6.07 31.21 -72.69
C LEU A 89 -5.65 31.51 -74.13
N ASN A 90 -5.57 30.50 -74.99
CA ASN A 90 -5.17 30.69 -76.37
C ASN A 90 -6.29 31.32 -77.23
N VAL A 91 -7.53 31.32 -76.73
CA VAL A 91 -8.68 31.89 -77.46
C VAL A 91 -8.55 33.40 -77.63
N SER A 92 -7.97 34.11 -76.65
CA SER A 92 -7.76 35.57 -76.73
C SER A 92 -6.64 35.98 -77.70
N GLN A 93 -5.75 35.06 -78.09
CA GLN A 93 -4.69 35.35 -79.07
C GLN A 93 -5.26 35.63 -80.47
N HIS A 94 -6.39 34.99 -80.80
CA HIS A 94 -7.11 35.20 -82.06
C HIS A 94 -8.08 36.40 -81.97
N HIS A 95 -7.54 37.61 -82.11
CA HIS A 95 -8.26 38.88 -81.90
C HIS A 95 -9.62 38.96 -82.62
N HIS A 96 -9.73 38.52 -83.87
CA HIS A 96 -10.99 38.55 -84.61
C HIS A 96 -12.05 37.57 -84.06
N GLN A 97 -11.65 36.34 -83.72
CA GLN A 97 -12.55 35.32 -83.18
C GLN A 97 -12.97 35.65 -81.75
N TYR A 98 -12.03 36.14 -80.93
CA TYR A 98 -12.32 36.57 -79.57
C TYR A 98 -13.24 37.80 -79.54
N LYS A 99 -13.07 38.75 -80.47
CA LYS A 99 -13.97 39.90 -80.64
C LYS A 99 -15.41 39.46 -80.93
N HIS A 100 -15.61 38.46 -81.80
CA HIS A 100 -16.93 37.89 -82.06
C HIS A 100 -17.49 37.16 -80.83
N LEU A 101 -16.66 36.38 -80.14
CA LEU A 101 -17.04 35.67 -78.92
C LEU A 101 -17.50 36.63 -77.82
N LEU A 102 -16.77 37.72 -77.58
CA LEU A 102 -17.17 38.75 -76.61
C LEU A 102 -18.52 39.38 -76.97
N LYS A 103 -18.77 39.64 -78.26
CA LYS A 103 -20.07 40.11 -78.74
C LYS A 103 -21.19 39.16 -78.36
N ASP A 104 -21.01 37.88 -78.68
CA ASP A 104 -22.00 36.83 -78.40
C ASP A 104 -22.23 36.66 -76.90
N LEU A 105 -21.17 36.72 -76.09
CA LEU A 105 -21.27 36.63 -74.64
C LEU A 105 -22.04 37.82 -74.05
N ILE A 106 -21.84 39.03 -74.57
CA ILE A 106 -22.58 40.23 -74.14
C ILE A 106 -24.06 40.09 -74.52
N VAL A 107 -24.36 39.75 -75.77
CA VAL A 107 -25.75 39.56 -76.25
C VAL A 107 -26.46 38.48 -75.45
N GLN A 108 -25.81 37.34 -75.21
CA GLN A 108 -26.39 36.24 -74.41
C GLN A 108 -26.66 36.66 -72.96
N SER A 109 -25.79 37.48 -72.37
CA SER A 109 -25.98 38.01 -71.03
C SER A 109 -27.13 39.01 -70.96
N LEU A 110 -27.25 39.90 -71.96
CA LEU A 110 -28.34 40.86 -72.07
C LEU A 110 -29.70 40.15 -72.24
N LEU A 111 -29.77 39.14 -73.13
CA LEU A 111 -30.97 38.30 -73.31
C LEU A 111 -31.40 37.59 -72.02
N ARG A 112 -30.45 37.31 -71.13
CA ARG A 112 -30.72 36.64 -69.86
C ARG A 112 -31.15 37.60 -68.76
N LEU A 113 -30.54 38.80 -68.69
CA LEU A 113 -30.86 39.82 -67.70
C LEU A 113 -32.15 40.58 -68.03
N LYS A 114 -32.37 40.93 -69.32
CA LYS A 114 -33.53 41.70 -69.80
C LYS A 114 -33.78 43.01 -69.03
N GLU A 115 -32.70 43.67 -68.62
CA GLU A 115 -32.74 44.95 -67.91
C GLU A 115 -32.50 46.11 -68.88
N PRO A 116 -33.15 47.28 -68.68
CA PRO A 116 -32.99 48.45 -69.55
C PRO A 116 -31.63 49.15 -69.35
N SER A 117 -31.02 48.99 -68.17
CA SER A 117 -29.72 49.57 -67.82
C SER A 117 -28.87 48.53 -67.08
N VAL A 118 -27.69 48.24 -67.61
CA VAL A 118 -26.78 47.21 -67.10
C VAL A 118 -25.35 47.74 -66.95
N LEU A 119 -24.65 47.23 -65.95
CA LEU A 119 -23.24 47.47 -65.70
C LEU A 119 -22.45 46.25 -66.20
N LEU A 120 -21.47 46.47 -67.07
CA LEU A 120 -20.64 45.43 -67.68
C LEU A 120 -19.23 45.48 -67.08
N ARG A 121 -18.80 44.36 -66.51
CA ARG A 121 -17.44 44.13 -66.03
C ARG A 121 -16.70 43.23 -67.00
N CYS A 122 -15.49 43.65 -67.36
CA CYS A 122 -14.59 42.89 -68.22
C CYS A 122 -13.17 42.94 -67.64
N ARG A 123 -12.25 42.20 -68.26
CA ARG A 123 -10.82 42.28 -67.93
C ARG A 123 -10.26 43.62 -68.42
N LYS A 124 -9.31 44.20 -67.67
CA LYS A 124 -8.66 45.46 -68.03
C LYS A 124 -8.05 45.45 -69.45
N ASP A 125 -7.45 44.32 -69.84
CA ASP A 125 -6.84 44.14 -71.16
C ASP A 125 -7.89 44.04 -72.29
N ASP A 126 -9.12 43.61 -71.97
CA ASP A 126 -10.21 43.44 -72.93
C ASP A 126 -11.06 44.71 -73.10
N TYR A 127 -10.80 45.77 -72.32
CA TYR A 127 -11.61 46.97 -72.29
C TYR A 127 -11.83 47.59 -73.67
N HIS A 128 -10.74 47.79 -74.43
CA HIS A 128 -10.80 48.35 -75.79
C HIS A 128 -11.52 47.43 -76.78
N LEU A 129 -11.38 46.11 -76.63
CA LEU A 129 -12.09 45.14 -77.48
C LEU A 129 -13.58 45.16 -77.18
N VAL A 130 -13.97 45.15 -75.91
CA VAL A 130 -15.35 45.24 -75.45
C VAL A 130 -15.98 46.53 -75.95
N GLU A 131 -15.34 47.68 -75.73
CA GLU A 131 -15.82 48.99 -76.19
C GLU A 131 -16.10 49.01 -77.69
N SER A 132 -15.20 48.42 -78.49
CA SER A 132 -15.37 48.30 -79.95
C SER A 132 -16.54 47.41 -80.39
N VAL A 133 -17.07 46.58 -79.49
CA VAL A 133 -18.13 45.59 -79.77
C VAL A 133 -19.47 46.01 -79.18
N LEU A 134 -19.50 46.88 -78.16
CA LEU A 134 -20.71 47.28 -77.43
C LEU A 134 -21.82 47.78 -78.35
N HIS A 135 -21.50 48.63 -79.33
CA HIS A 135 -22.52 49.18 -80.23
C HIS A 135 -23.21 48.07 -81.03
N SER A 136 -22.40 47.19 -81.66
CA SER A 136 -22.92 46.06 -82.43
C SER A 136 -23.67 45.05 -81.55
N ALA A 137 -23.25 44.84 -80.30
CA ALA A 137 -23.95 43.96 -79.35
C ALA A 137 -25.29 44.55 -78.89
N LYS A 138 -25.38 45.87 -78.70
CA LYS A 138 -26.63 46.56 -78.35
C LYS A 138 -27.67 46.44 -79.46
N GLU A 139 -27.25 46.65 -80.71
CA GLU A 139 -28.13 46.52 -81.88
C GLU A 139 -28.61 45.09 -82.06
N GLU A 140 -27.71 44.10 -81.97
CA GLU A 140 -28.09 42.69 -82.12
C GLU A 140 -29.04 42.22 -81.01
N TYR A 141 -28.84 42.69 -79.77
CA TYR A 141 -29.78 42.44 -78.69
C TYR A 141 -31.13 43.10 -78.95
N ALA A 142 -31.16 44.36 -79.37
CA ALA A 142 -32.39 45.09 -79.66
C ALA A 142 -33.22 44.39 -80.75
N GLU A 143 -32.55 43.91 -81.80
CA GLU A 143 -33.16 43.11 -82.88
C GLU A 143 -33.69 41.77 -82.37
N LYS A 144 -32.87 40.99 -81.64
CA LYS A 144 -33.27 39.65 -81.13
C LYS A 144 -34.35 39.70 -80.05
N ALA A 145 -34.35 40.74 -79.22
CA ALA A 145 -35.33 40.91 -78.14
C ALA A 145 -36.58 41.69 -78.59
N ASN A 146 -36.53 42.38 -79.73
CA ASN A 146 -37.54 43.33 -80.20
C ASN A 146 -37.81 44.46 -79.19
N VAL A 147 -36.74 45.05 -78.65
CA VAL A 147 -36.76 46.12 -77.62
C VAL A 147 -35.77 47.22 -78.01
N TYR A 148 -35.95 48.43 -77.47
CA TYR A 148 -34.96 49.50 -77.62
C TYR A 148 -33.57 49.10 -77.08
N PRO A 149 -32.48 49.62 -77.68
CA PRO A 149 -31.12 49.34 -77.23
C PRO A 149 -30.92 49.69 -75.74
N PRO A 150 -30.39 48.76 -74.92
CA PRO A 150 -30.20 48.99 -73.50
C PRO A 150 -29.02 49.94 -73.23
N GLU A 151 -29.09 50.64 -72.10
CA GLU A 151 -27.96 51.38 -71.56
C GLU A 151 -26.95 50.37 -70.98
N ILE A 152 -25.74 50.34 -71.53
CA ILE A 152 -24.64 49.50 -71.02
C ILE A 152 -23.53 50.43 -70.56
N ILE A 153 -23.24 50.41 -69.27
CA ILE A 153 -22.16 51.15 -68.62
C ILE A 153 -21.02 50.16 -68.38
N VAL A 154 -19.83 50.41 -68.93
CA VAL A 154 -18.65 49.58 -68.60
C VAL A 154 -18.09 50.05 -67.26
N ASP A 155 -17.98 49.14 -66.31
CA ASP A 155 -17.41 49.41 -64.99
C ASP A 155 -15.91 49.67 -65.12
N GLN A 156 -15.47 50.87 -64.74
CA GLN A 156 -14.06 51.29 -64.78
C GLN A 156 -13.35 51.13 -63.43
N ASP A 157 -14.11 50.86 -62.36
CA ASP A 157 -13.61 50.76 -61.00
C ASP A 157 -13.43 49.28 -60.58
N VAL A 158 -14.24 48.37 -61.14
CA VAL A 158 -14.20 46.93 -60.82
C VAL A 158 -14.02 46.08 -62.08
N TYR A 159 -12.76 45.69 -62.33
CA TYR A 159 -12.41 44.74 -63.41
C TYR A 159 -12.51 43.29 -62.95
N LEU A 160 -12.60 42.37 -63.91
CA LEU A 160 -12.40 40.95 -63.63
C LEU A 160 -10.95 40.69 -63.18
N PRO A 161 -10.73 39.78 -62.21
CA PRO A 161 -9.42 39.57 -61.61
C PRO A 161 -8.36 39.19 -62.67
N PRO A 162 -7.16 39.79 -62.64
CA PRO A 162 -6.08 39.44 -63.55
C PRO A 162 -5.47 38.07 -63.20
N ALA A 163 -4.94 37.38 -64.20
CA ALA A 163 -4.19 36.13 -64.03
C ALA A 163 -3.05 36.32 -63.01
N PRO A 164 -2.80 35.44 -62.01
CA PRO A 164 -2.82 33.97 -62.13
C PRO A 164 -3.41 33.20 -60.91
N HIS A 165 -4.24 33.83 -60.06
CA HIS A 165 -4.62 33.22 -58.77
C HIS A 165 -5.96 32.47 -58.73
N HIS A 166 -6.86 32.67 -59.69
CA HIS A 166 -8.01 31.81 -59.94
C HIS A 166 -8.32 31.89 -61.43
N HIS A 167 -8.72 30.78 -62.03
CA HIS A 167 -8.91 30.56 -63.46
C HIS A 167 -9.42 31.81 -64.22
N ASN A 168 -8.65 32.20 -65.24
CA ASN A 168 -8.74 33.48 -65.93
C ASN A 168 -10.13 33.72 -66.52
N ALA A 169 -10.86 34.69 -65.96
CA ALA A 169 -12.18 35.10 -66.39
C ALA A 169 -12.12 35.89 -67.72
N HIS A 170 -11.79 35.20 -68.82
CA HIS A 170 -12.14 35.69 -70.16
C HIS A 170 -13.66 35.73 -70.29
N GLY A 171 -14.18 36.72 -71.00
CA GLY A 171 -15.61 36.93 -71.14
C GLY A 171 -16.09 38.16 -70.37
N VAL A 172 -17.38 38.18 -70.02
CA VAL A 172 -18.02 39.36 -69.46
C VAL A 172 -18.94 38.98 -68.31
N VAL A 173 -19.06 39.88 -67.35
CA VAL A 173 -20.04 39.78 -66.27
C VAL A 173 -20.95 40.98 -66.38
N LEU A 174 -22.26 40.75 -66.51
CA LEU A 174 -23.23 41.82 -66.54
C LEU A 174 -24.02 41.85 -65.24
N ALA A 175 -24.26 43.05 -64.74
CA ALA A 175 -25.01 43.34 -63.53
C ALA A 175 -26.18 44.27 -63.85
N SER A 176 -27.29 44.15 -63.12
CA SER A 176 -28.25 45.25 -63.02
C SER A 176 -27.58 46.48 -62.38
N ARG A 177 -28.07 47.68 -62.66
CA ARG A 177 -27.54 48.96 -62.11
C ARG A 177 -27.45 48.99 -60.59
N ASP A 178 -28.35 48.28 -59.90
CA ASP A 178 -28.36 48.14 -58.43
C ASP A 178 -27.43 47.02 -57.91
N GLY A 179 -26.75 46.29 -58.79
CA GLY A 179 -25.89 45.15 -58.45
C GLY A 179 -26.62 43.89 -57.93
N LYS A 180 -27.96 43.92 -57.84
CA LYS A 180 -28.77 42.83 -57.25
C LYS A 180 -28.84 41.57 -58.10
N ILE A 181 -28.79 41.71 -59.42
CA ILE A 181 -28.85 40.59 -60.37
C ILE A 181 -27.55 40.60 -61.15
N MET A 182 -26.80 39.52 -61.06
CA MET A 182 -25.51 39.34 -61.74
C MET A 182 -25.62 38.11 -62.64
N PHE A 183 -25.22 38.24 -63.89
CA PHE A 183 -25.03 37.12 -64.79
C PHE A 183 -23.55 37.01 -65.14
N GLU A 184 -22.92 35.99 -64.55
CA GLU A 184 -21.53 35.67 -64.86
C GLU A 184 -21.48 34.84 -66.14
N ASN A 185 -20.91 35.43 -67.19
CA ASN A 185 -20.73 34.79 -68.47
C ASN A 185 -19.24 34.70 -68.83
N SER A 186 -18.43 34.35 -67.83
CA SER A 186 -17.02 34.03 -67.98
C SER A 186 -16.86 32.65 -68.64
N LEU A 187 -15.79 32.46 -69.40
CA LEU A 187 -15.46 31.18 -70.01
C LEU A 187 -15.21 30.10 -68.95
N ASP A 188 -14.69 30.50 -67.79
CA ASP A 188 -14.49 29.61 -66.63
C ASP A 188 -15.82 29.12 -66.05
N ALA A 189 -16.78 30.02 -65.80
CA ALA A 189 -18.12 29.64 -65.35
C ALA A 189 -18.83 28.70 -66.34
N ARG A 190 -18.62 28.90 -67.66
CA ARG A 190 -19.14 27.99 -68.69
C ARG A 190 -18.46 26.63 -68.69
N LEU A 191 -17.13 26.59 -68.53
CA LEU A 191 -16.37 25.36 -68.42
C LEU A 191 -16.88 24.54 -67.23
N ASP A 192 -17.10 25.18 -66.10
CA ASP A 192 -17.65 24.58 -64.89
C ASP A 192 -19.04 23.94 -65.11
N VAL A 193 -19.92 24.62 -65.85
CA VAL A 193 -21.24 24.09 -66.23
C VAL A 193 -21.11 22.88 -67.16
N VAL A 194 -20.16 22.90 -68.11
CA VAL A 194 -19.92 21.77 -69.03
C VAL A 194 -19.42 20.55 -68.25
N PHE A 195 -18.44 20.73 -67.36
CA PHE A 195 -17.97 19.65 -66.49
C PHE A 195 -19.12 19.10 -65.65
N ARG A 196 -19.95 19.94 -65.00
CA ARG A 196 -21.11 19.47 -64.23
C ARG A 196 -22.11 18.64 -65.05
N LYS A 197 -22.31 18.97 -66.33
CA LYS A 197 -23.27 18.26 -67.20
C LYS A 197 -22.72 16.99 -67.83
N LYS A 198 -21.44 16.99 -68.24
CA LYS A 198 -20.83 15.91 -69.04
C LYS A 198 -20.01 14.92 -68.20
N LEU A 199 -19.48 15.35 -67.05
CA LEU A 199 -18.71 14.49 -66.14
C LEU A 199 -19.50 13.27 -65.62
N PRO A 200 -20.79 13.36 -65.26
CA PRO A 200 -21.54 12.20 -64.78
C PRO A 200 -21.65 11.08 -65.83
N GLU A 201 -21.75 11.43 -67.11
CA GLU A 201 -21.86 10.47 -68.21
C GLU A 201 -20.51 9.81 -68.51
N ALA A 202 -19.42 10.59 -68.47
CA ALA A 202 -18.06 10.07 -68.61
C ALA A 202 -17.71 9.11 -67.45
N LEU A 203 -18.04 9.48 -66.22
CA LEU A 203 -17.86 8.63 -65.04
C LEU A 203 -18.67 7.34 -65.12
N ARG A 204 -19.90 7.40 -65.66
CA ARG A 204 -20.73 6.20 -65.86
C ARG A 204 -20.07 5.22 -66.84
N ARG A 205 -19.54 5.73 -67.96
CA ARG A 205 -18.82 4.91 -68.95
C ARG A 205 -17.55 4.28 -68.37
N ALA A 206 -16.75 5.07 -67.64
CA ALA A 206 -15.55 4.58 -66.96
C ALA A 206 -15.88 3.52 -65.89
N ALA A 207 -16.92 3.73 -65.09
CA ALA A 207 -17.37 2.79 -64.07
C ALA A 207 -17.85 1.46 -64.68
N GLY A 208 -18.51 1.49 -65.83
CA GLY A 208 -18.89 0.28 -66.58
C GLY A 208 -17.68 -0.55 -67.00
N ALA A 209 -16.70 0.08 -67.64
CA ALA A 209 -15.46 -0.59 -68.06
C ALA A 209 -14.66 -1.15 -66.87
N PHE A 210 -14.69 -0.46 -65.72
CA PHE A 210 -14.07 -0.95 -64.49
C PHE A 210 -14.80 -2.18 -63.94
N TYR A 211 -16.13 -2.15 -63.90
CA TYR A 211 -16.93 -3.27 -63.40
C TYR A 211 -16.71 -4.57 -64.20
N GLU A 212 -16.55 -4.47 -65.52
CA GLU A 212 -16.28 -5.62 -66.38
C GLU A 212 -14.97 -6.33 -66.01
N ARG A 213 -13.96 -5.58 -65.56
CA ARG A 213 -12.63 -6.08 -65.16
C ARG A 213 -12.56 -6.65 -63.74
N LEU A 214 -13.62 -6.51 -62.94
CA LEU A 214 -13.61 -6.96 -61.54
C LEU A 214 -13.64 -8.51 -61.39
N PRO A 215 -13.03 -9.07 -60.33
CA PRO A 215 -13.16 -10.48 -59.97
C PRO A 215 -14.60 -10.89 -59.63
N GLU A 216 -14.98 -12.15 -59.88
CA GLU A 216 -16.35 -12.63 -59.66
C GLU A 216 -16.85 -12.54 -58.20
N LYS A 217 -15.96 -12.67 -57.20
CA LYS A 217 -16.32 -12.49 -55.79
C LYS A 217 -16.83 -11.07 -55.50
N GLU A 218 -16.20 -10.07 -56.10
CA GLU A 218 -16.56 -8.66 -55.92
C GLU A 218 -17.78 -8.28 -56.74
N LYS A 219 -17.92 -8.83 -57.96
CA LYS A 219 -19.16 -8.73 -58.76
C LYS A 219 -20.36 -9.29 -57.99
N LYS A 220 -20.20 -10.42 -57.28
CA LYS A 220 -21.26 -11.01 -56.43
C LYS A 220 -21.64 -10.07 -55.27
N LEU A 221 -20.66 -9.40 -54.67
CA LEU A 221 -20.84 -8.44 -53.58
C LEU A 221 -21.57 -7.17 -54.05
N ALA A 222 -21.18 -6.64 -55.21
CA ALA A 222 -21.84 -5.54 -55.88
C ALA A 222 -23.30 -5.89 -56.27
N ARG A 223 -23.55 -7.07 -56.81
CA ARG A 223 -24.90 -7.58 -57.10
C ARG A 223 -25.75 -7.70 -55.84
N LYS A 224 -25.17 -8.15 -54.72
CA LYS A 224 -25.87 -8.24 -53.44
C LYS A 224 -26.24 -6.86 -52.90
N ALA A 225 -25.33 -5.88 -53.02
CA ALA A 225 -25.59 -4.50 -52.65
C ALA A 225 -26.67 -3.87 -53.54
N PHE A 226 -26.61 -4.10 -54.86
CA PHE A 226 -27.62 -3.63 -55.81
C PHE A 226 -29.01 -4.18 -55.46
N LYS A 227 -29.14 -5.49 -55.27
CA LYS A 227 -30.40 -6.14 -54.86
C LYS A 227 -30.95 -5.64 -53.51
N ALA A 228 -30.08 -5.12 -52.63
CA ALA A 228 -30.51 -4.56 -51.36
C ALA A 228 -31.01 -3.10 -51.48
N MET A 229 -30.60 -2.40 -52.55
CA MET A 229 -30.99 -1.03 -52.87
C MET A 229 -32.25 -0.97 -53.76
N ASP A 230 -32.30 -1.81 -54.79
CA ASP A 230 -33.41 -1.96 -55.73
C ASP A 230 -34.60 -2.64 -55.03
N LYS A 231 -35.55 -1.83 -54.56
CA LYS A 231 -36.70 -2.30 -53.76
C LYS A 231 -37.88 -2.70 -54.64
N ASN A 232 -38.06 -2.02 -55.77
CA ASN A 232 -39.12 -2.26 -56.74
C ASN A 232 -38.76 -3.31 -57.80
N ARG A 233 -37.50 -3.77 -57.84
CA ARG A 233 -36.95 -4.79 -58.76
C ARG A 233 -37.01 -4.36 -60.23
N ASP A 234 -36.92 -3.07 -60.50
CA ASP A 234 -36.97 -2.54 -61.87
C ASP A 234 -35.60 -2.57 -62.59
N GLY A 235 -34.55 -3.03 -61.90
CA GLY A 235 -33.20 -3.08 -62.46
C GLY A 235 -32.52 -1.71 -62.52
N GLN A 236 -33.11 -0.69 -61.92
CA GLN A 236 -32.55 0.64 -61.70
C GLN A 236 -32.58 0.97 -60.20
N ILE A 237 -31.87 2.03 -59.80
CA ILE A 237 -31.93 2.52 -58.42
C ILE A 237 -32.37 3.98 -58.50
N SER A 238 -33.60 4.24 -58.05
CA SER A 238 -34.07 5.62 -57.95
C SER A 238 -33.31 6.38 -56.85
N LEU A 239 -33.21 7.71 -56.99
CA LEU A 239 -32.63 8.57 -55.95
C LEU A 239 -33.28 8.34 -54.58
N ARG A 240 -34.60 8.08 -54.57
CA ARG A 240 -35.38 7.83 -53.36
C ARG A 240 -35.00 6.51 -52.68
N GLU A 241 -34.80 5.44 -53.45
CA GLU A 241 -34.35 4.14 -52.94
C GLU A 241 -32.92 4.20 -52.43
N TYR A 242 -32.04 4.86 -53.17
CA TYR A 242 -30.66 5.08 -52.76
C TYR A 242 -30.58 5.84 -51.44
N MET A 243 -31.31 6.95 -51.32
CA MET A 243 -31.39 7.75 -50.09
C MET A 243 -31.96 6.95 -48.91
N LYS A 244 -32.98 6.11 -49.15
CA LYS A 244 -33.58 5.25 -48.12
C LYS A 244 -32.60 4.16 -47.65
N TYR A 245 -31.89 3.53 -48.57
CA TYR A 245 -30.85 2.54 -48.26
C TYR A 245 -29.69 3.17 -47.47
N LEU A 246 -29.19 4.32 -47.91
CA LEU A 246 -28.15 5.07 -47.21
C LEU A 246 -28.58 5.47 -45.79
N LYS A 247 -29.79 5.99 -45.61
CA LYS A 247 -30.32 6.35 -44.29
C LYS A 247 -30.41 5.14 -43.37
N LYS A 248 -30.92 4.01 -43.87
CA LYS A 248 -30.98 2.76 -43.10
C LYS A 248 -29.59 2.25 -42.70
N LYS A 249 -28.64 2.29 -43.62
CA LYS A 249 -27.26 1.86 -43.39
C LYS A 249 -26.55 2.76 -42.36
N LYS A 250 -26.75 4.09 -42.44
CA LYS A 250 -26.24 5.05 -41.45
C LYS A 250 -26.82 4.80 -40.06
N ILE A 251 -28.13 4.56 -39.95
CA ILE A 251 -28.78 4.25 -38.67
C ILE A 251 -28.22 2.95 -38.08
N GLN A 252 -28.05 1.90 -38.88
CA GLN A 252 -27.46 0.64 -38.41
C GLN A 252 -26.02 0.82 -37.92
N GLN A 253 -25.21 1.62 -38.62
CA GLN A 253 -23.86 1.96 -38.18
C GLN A 253 -23.87 2.75 -36.87
N MET A 254 -24.76 3.74 -36.72
CA MET A 254 -24.92 4.47 -35.46
C MET A 254 -25.35 3.55 -34.31
N VAL A 255 -26.30 2.64 -34.53
CA VAL A 255 -26.75 1.71 -33.49
C VAL A 255 -25.61 0.75 -33.08
N GLN A 256 -24.83 0.25 -34.04
CA GLN A 256 -23.65 -0.57 -33.72
C GLN A 256 -22.62 0.23 -32.92
N PHE A 257 -22.38 1.48 -33.29
CA PHE A 257 -21.47 2.35 -32.56
C PHE A 257 -21.94 2.59 -31.13
N ILE A 258 -23.21 2.94 -30.92
CA ILE A 258 -23.79 3.17 -29.60
C ILE A 258 -23.70 1.91 -28.73
N ASN A 259 -24.01 0.74 -29.29
CA ASN A 259 -23.92 -0.52 -28.54
C ASN A 259 -22.48 -0.86 -28.18
N GLN A 260 -21.53 -0.64 -29.10
CA GLN A 260 -20.12 -0.91 -28.83
C GLN A 260 -19.56 0.06 -27.77
N GLU A 261 -19.94 1.34 -27.84
CA GLU A 261 -19.57 2.33 -26.82
C GLU A 261 -20.16 1.97 -25.45
N ALA A 262 -21.41 1.50 -25.41
CA ALA A 262 -22.05 1.03 -24.18
C ALA A 262 -21.37 -0.23 -23.61
N GLU A 263 -21.01 -1.20 -24.45
CA GLU A 263 -20.27 -2.41 -24.04
C GLU A 263 -18.86 -2.08 -23.54
N GLU A 264 -18.12 -1.20 -24.23
CA GLU A 264 -16.79 -0.76 -23.81
C GLU A 264 -16.87 -0.06 -22.45
N LYS A 265 -17.85 0.84 -22.26
CA LYS A 265 -18.03 1.55 -21.00
C LYS A 265 -18.48 0.63 -19.85
N ALA A 266 -19.32 -0.37 -20.14
CA ALA A 266 -19.71 -1.36 -19.15
C ALA A 266 -18.51 -2.22 -18.72
N ASN A 267 -17.67 -2.64 -19.66
CA ASN A 267 -16.46 -3.41 -19.37
C ASN A 267 -15.43 -2.57 -18.60
N GLU A 268 -15.29 -1.29 -18.92
CA GLU A 268 -14.41 -0.36 -18.19
C GLU A 268 -14.85 -0.24 -16.72
N ILE A 269 -16.15 -0.05 -16.47
CA ILE A 269 -16.71 0.01 -15.12
C ILE A 269 -16.45 -1.30 -14.36
N LEU A 270 -16.67 -2.46 -15.00
CA LEU A 270 -16.45 -3.76 -14.37
C LEU A 270 -14.99 -3.98 -13.98
N VAL A 271 -14.05 -3.67 -14.88
CA VAL A 271 -12.61 -3.82 -14.62
C VAL A 271 -12.17 -2.84 -13.53
N SER A 272 -12.62 -1.59 -13.57
CA SER A 272 -12.33 -0.59 -12.54
C SER A 272 -12.85 -1.04 -11.17
N ALA A 273 -14.08 -1.56 -11.09
CA ALA A 273 -14.67 -2.05 -9.85
C ALA A 273 -13.93 -3.27 -9.28
N GLU A 274 -13.48 -4.19 -10.14
CA GLU A 274 -12.70 -5.36 -9.71
C GLU A 274 -11.31 -4.94 -9.19
N GLU A 275 -10.67 -3.95 -9.80
CA GLU A 275 -9.41 -3.39 -9.34
C GLU A 275 -9.56 -2.69 -7.99
N GLU A 276 -10.57 -1.83 -7.83
CA GLU A 276 -10.87 -1.15 -6.57
C GLU A 276 -11.17 -2.16 -5.45
N PHE A 277 -12.00 -3.17 -5.70
CA PHE A 277 -12.29 -4.22 -4.74
C PHE A 277 -11.03 -4.95 -4.27
N ASN A 278 -10.15 -5.30 -5.20
CA ASN A 278 -8.91 -6.00 -4.86
C ASN A 278 -7.95 -5.12 -4.06
N ILE A 279 -7.86 -3.82 -4.38
CA ILE A 279 -7.05 -2.85 -3.65
C ILE A 279 -7.58 -2.69 -2.22
N GLU A 280 -8.87 -2.44 -2.04
CA GLU A 280 -9.48 -2.27 -0.71
C GLU A 280 -9.35 -3.54 0.14
N LYS A 281 -9.63 -4.70 -0.46
CA LYS A 281 -9.46 -6.00 0.21
C LYS A 281 -8.03 -6.18 0.70
N LEU A 282 -7.04 -5.88 -0.14
CA LEU A 282 -5.63 -6.03 0.21
C LEU A 282 -5.24 -5.06 1.33
N GLN A 283 -5.68 -3.79 1.25
CA GLN A 283 -5.46 -2.80 2.30
C GLN A 283 -6.05 -3.22 3.64
N LEU A 284 -7.29 -3.73 3.65
CA LEU A 284 -7.95 -4.23 4.87
C LEU A 284 -7.17 -5.41 5.48
N VAL A 285 -6.78 -6.39 4.66
CA VAL A 285 -6.01 -7.56 5.12
C VAL A 285 -4.64 -7.14 5.65
N GLU A 286 -3.94 -6.24 4.97
CA GLU A 286 -2.63 -5.75 5.41
C GLU A 286 -2.71 -4.96 6.71
N ALA A 287 -3.73 -4.09 6.85
CA ALA A 287 -3.97 -3.34 8.08
C ALA A 287 -4.21 -4.27 9.26
N GLU A 288 -5.04 -5.31 9.09
CA GLU A 288 -5.35 -6.24 10.17
C GLU A 288 -4.17 -7.17 10.49
N LYS A 289 -3.45 -7.65 9.47
CA LYS A 289 -2.17 -8.38 9.67
C LYS A 289 -1.15 -7.55 10.43
N LYS A 290 -1.07 -6.23 10.17
CA LYS A 290 -0.17 -5.33 10.90
C LYS A 290 -0.55 -5.22 12.38
N LYS A 291 -1.85 -5.09 12.70
CA LYS A 291 -2.33 -5.08 14.10
C LYS A 291 -2.01 -6.40 14.80
N ILE A 292 -2.31 -7.53 14.16
CA ILE A 292 -2.03 -8.87 14.68
C ILE A 292 -0.53 -9.03 14.97
N ARG A 293 0.35 -8.66 14.02
CA ARG A 293 1.81 -8.71 14.25
C ARG A 293 2.25 -7.90 15.47
N GLN A 294 1.75 -6.68 15.63
CA GLN A 294 2.08 -5.85 16.80
C GLN A 294 1.58 -6.45 18.11
N GLU A 295 0.39 -7.05 18.12
CA GLU A 295 -0.15 -7.74 19.30
C GLU A 295 0.70 -8.96 19.67
N TYR A 296 1.08 -9.78 18.67
CA TYR A 296 1.93 -10.94 18.89
C TYR A 296 3.32 -10.56 19.37
N GLU A 297 3.94 -9.50 18.83
CA GLU A 297 5.23 -9.02 19.30
C GLU A 297 5.17 -8.57 20.77
N ARG A 298 4.07 -7.92 21.18
CA ARG A 298 3.84 -7.56 22.59
C ARG A 298 3.68 -8.81 23.47
N LYS A 299 2.89 -9.79 23.03
CA LYS A 299 2.71 -11.06 23.75
C LYS A 299 4.02 -11.83 23.88
N GLU A 300 4.81 -11.90 22.82
CA GLU A 300 6.12 -12.55 22.83
C GLU A 300 7.06 -11.90 23.84
N LYS A 301 7.20 -10.56 23.81
CA LYS A 301 7.99 -9.82 24.80
C LYS A 301 7.49 -10.08 26.23
N GLN A 302 6.18 -10.11 26.45
CA GLN A 302 5.61 -10.40 27.77
C GLN A 302 5.94 -11.83 28.24
N VAL A 303 5.85 -12.82 27.35
CA VAL A 303 6.23 -14.21 27.64
C VAL A 303 7.71 -14.32 27.96
N GLN A 304 8.59 -13.66 27.20
CA GLN A 304 10.03 -13.65 27.48
C GLN A 304 10.34 -13.03 28.85
N VAL A 305 9.69 -11.92 29.21
CA VAL A 305 9.84 -11.30 30.54
C VAL A 305 9.34 -12.24 31.63
N ARG A 306 8.16 -12.85 31.47
CA ARG A 306 7.63 -13.84 32.43
C ARG A 306 8.58 -15.01 32.63
N LYS A 307 9.16 -15.56 31.55
CA LYS A 307 10.14 -16.65 31.62
C LYS A 307 11.39 -16.25 32.40
N LYS A 308 11.89 -15.03 32.23
CA LYS A 308 13.02 -14.51 33.02
C LYS A 308 12.69 -14.34 34.50
N ILE A 309 11.49 -13.84 34.82
CA ILE A 309 11.01 -13.72 36.20
C ILE A 309 10.89 -15.10 36.84
N GLU A 310 10.25 -16.04 36.16
CA GLU A 310 10.06 -17.40 36.66
C GLU A 310 11.39 -18.11 36.90
N TYR A 311 12.32 -18.02 35.95
CA TYR A 311 13.68 -18.55 36.09
C TYR A 311 14.40 -17.92 37.31
N SER A 312 14.33 -16.60 37.46
CA SER A 312 14.91 -15.90 38.61
C SER A 312 14.26 -16.32 39.94
N MET A 313 12.93 -16.47 39.96
CA MET A 313 12.19 -16.94 41.13
C MET A 313 12.59 -18.37 41.51
N GLN A 314 12.74 -19.27 40.55
CA GLN A 314 13.18 -20.65 40.79
C GLN A 314 14.63 -20.70 41.32
N LEU A 315 15.53 -19.89 40.77
CA LEU A 315 16.90 -19.76 41.29
C LEU A 315 16.91 -19.22 42.71
N ASN A 316 16.14 -18.15 42.99
CA ASN A 316 16.06 -17.59 44.33
C ASN A 316 15.44 -18.56 45.34
N ALA A 317 14.38 -19.28 44.96
CA ALA A 317 13.78 -20.33 45.78
C ALA A 317 14.78 -21.44 46.08
N SER A 318 15.57 -21.86 45.09
CA SER A 318 16.63 -22.87 45.28
C SER A 318 17.73 -22.35 46.21
N ARG A 319 18.15 -21.09 46.04
CA ARG A 319 19.13 -20.44 46.91
C ARG A 319 18.64 -20.33 48.36
N ILE A 320 17.39 -19.93 48.57
CA ILE A 320 16.77 -19.85 49.91
C ILE A 320 16.74 -21.24 50.56
N LYS A 321 16.37 -22.30 49.82
CA LYS A 321 16.40 -23.68 50.34
C LYS A 321 17.80 -24.10 50.79
N VAL A 322 18.84 -23.76 50.04
CA VAL A 322 20.23 -24.04 50.43
C VAL A 322 20.59 -23.26 51.70
N LEU A 323 20.23 -21.98 51.79
CA LEU A 323 20.49 -21.16 52.99
C LEU A 323 19.74 -21.69 54.22
N GLN A 324 18.49 -22.14 54.05
CA GLN A 324 17.71 -22.78 55.12
C GLN A 324 18.38 -24.07 55.59
N ALA A 325 18.75 -24.95 54.67
CA ALA A 325 19.46 -26.19 55.02
C ALA A 325 20.79 -25.93 55.74
N GLN A 326 21.53 -24.89 55.33
CA GLN A 326 22.76 -24.47 56.03
C GLN A 326 22.47 -23.96 57.45
N ASP A 327 21.42 -23.16 57.63
CA ASP A 327 21.03 -22.66 58.95
C ASP A 327 20.53 -23.80 59.86
N ASP A 328 19.76 -24.74 59.32
CA ASP A 328 19.28 -25.94 60.02
C ASP A 328 20.44 -26.80 60.51
N VAL A 329 21.48 -27.02 59.69
CA VAL A 329 22.68 -27.76 60.12
C VAL A 329 23.39 -27.02 61.26
N VAL A 330 23.58 -25.71 61.13
CA VAL A 330 24.23 -24.88 62.14
C VAL A 330 23.44 -24.91 63.46
N ASN A 331 22.12 -24.78 63.41
CA ASN A 331 21.25 -24.87 64.58
C ASN A 331 21.27 -26.28 65.20
N SER A 332 21.25 -27.34 64.39
CA SER A 332 21.35 -28.71 64.89
C SER A 332 22.67 -28.97 65.64
N MET A 333 23.78 -28.36 65.20
CA MET A 333 25.06 -28.45 65.89
C MET A 333 25.02 -27.74 67.25
N LYS A 334 24.35 -26.59 67.32
CA LYS A 334 24.11 -25.88 68.59
C LYS A 334 23.30 -26.76 69.55
N ASP A 335 22.27 -27.43 69.05
CA ASP A 335 21.42 -28.31 69.85
C ASP A 335 22.19 -29.53 70.36
N VAL A 336 23.07 -30.13 69.55
CA VAL A 336 23.95 -31.22 69.98
C VAL A 336 24.93 -30.74 71.06
N ALA A 337 25.57 -29.59 70.86
CA ALA A 337 26.45 -29.00 71.88
C ALA A 337 25.70 -28.67 73.18
N GLY A 338 24.44 -28.22 73.10
CA GLY A 338 23.57 -28.02 74.25
C GLY A 338 23.28 -29.32 74.99
N LYS A 339 23.02 -30.41 74.27
CA LYS A 339 22.85 -31.74 74.86
C LYS A 339 24.13 -32.23 75.55
N ASP A 340 25.31 -31.96 74.98
CA ASP A 340 26.59 -32.31 75.60
C ASP A 340 26.83 -31.53 76.90
N LEU A 341 26.35 -30.28 77.01
CA LEU A 341 26.43 -29.49 78.24
C LEU A 341 25.65 -30.11 79.41
N LEU A 342 24.58 -30.85 79.14
CA LEU A 342 23.84 -31.58 80.18
C LEU A 342 24.73 -32.58 80.92
N ASN A 343 25.68 -33.20 80.21
CA ASN A 343 26.59 -34.18 80.78
C ASN A 343 27.64 -33.55 81.72
N VAL A 344 27.92 -32.25 81.59
CA VAL A 344 28.87 -31.54 82.47
C VAL A 344 28.41 -31.56 83.92
N SER A 345 27.10 -31.45 84.16
CA SER A 345 26.50 -31.48 85.50
C SER A 345 26.66 -32.83 86.21
N GLN A 346 26.89 -33.92 85.47
CA GLN A 346 27.05 -35.27 86.04
C GLN A 346 28.38 -35.43 86.80
N HIS A 347 29.41 -34.66 86.42
CA HIS A 347 30.74 -34.69 87.04
C HIS A 347 30.84 -33.76 88.24
N HIS A 348 30.26 -34.17 89.37
CA HIS A 348 30.07 -33.36 90.59
C HIS A 348 31.30 -32.56 91.05
N HIS A 349 32.51 -33.14 91.07
CA HIS A 349 33.71 -32.43 91.51
C HIS A 349 34.14 -31.31 90.54
N GLN A 350 34.11 -31.58 89.23
CA GLN A 350 34.48 -30.60 88.20
C GLN A 350 33.41 -29.52 88.07
N TYR A 351 32.14 -29.91 88.12
CA TYR A 351 31.01 -28.97 88.07
C TYR A 351 30.98 -28.06 89.31
N LYS A 352 31.32 -28.57 90.50
CA LYS A 352 31.44 -27.75 91.71
C LYS A 352 32.52 -26.65 91.56
N HIS A 353 33.68 -26.99 91.00
CA HIS A 353 34.72 -25.99 90.70
C HIS A 353 34.23 -24.96 89.68
N LEU A 354 33.58 -25.42 88.60
CA LEU A 354 33.03 -24.55 87.58
C LEU A 354 31.97 -23.59 88.14
N LEU A 355 31.06 -24.05 89.01
CA LEU A 355 30.05 -23.21 89.65
C LEU A 355 30.70 -22.11 90.51
N LYS A 356 31.75 -22.44 91.26
CA LYS A 356 32.52 -21.44 92.00
C LYS A 356 33.07 -20.35 91.08
N ASP A 357 33.74 -20.75 89.99
CA ASP A 357 34.32 -19.82 89.01
C ASP A 357 33.24 -18.95 88.34
N LEU A 358 32.09 -19.54 88.00
CA LEU A 358 30.96 -18.82 87.41
C LEU A 358 30.38 -17.79 88.37
N ILE A 359 30.26 -18.10 89.66
CA ILE A 359 29.80 -17.16 90.69
C ILE A 359 30.80 -16.00 90.83
N VAL A 360 32.10 -16.29 90.97
CA VAL A 360 33.16 -15.26 91.05
C VAL A 360 33.14 -14.37 89.81
N GLN A 361 33.03 -14.96 88.62
CA GLN A 361 32.94 -14.20 87.37
C GLN A 361 31.72 -13.27 87.34
N SER A 362 30.57 -13.76 87.79
CA SER A 362 29.33 -12.98 87.86
C SER A 362 29.46 -11.81 88.83
N LEU A 363 30.06 -12.02 90.01
CA LEU A 363 30.32 -10.98 91.00
C LEU A 363 31.26 -9.90 90.45
N LEU A 364 32.36 -10.29 89.80
CA LEU A 364 33.31 -9.36 89.16
C LEU A 364 32.68 -8.50 88.06
N ARG A 365 31.62 -9.00 87.42
CA ARG A 365 30.89 -8.28 86.37
C ARG A 365 29.83 -7.35 86.93
N LEU A 366 29.08 -7.78 87.96
CA LEU A 366 28.03 -6.97 88.59
C LEU A 366 28.61 -5.87 89.48
N LYS A 367 29.65 -6.16 90.27
CA LYS A 367 30.30 -5.22 91.21
C LYS A 367 29.32 -4.55 92.19
N GLU A 368 28.29 -5.27 92.60
CA GLU A 368 27.28 -4.81 93.57
C GLU A 368 27.62 -5.32 94.98
N PRO A 369 27.29 -4.56 96.05
CA PRO A 369 27.56 -4.97 97.43
C PRO A 369 26.62 -6.08 97.92
N SER A 370 25.44 -6.22 97.31
CA SER A 370 24.44 -7.25 97.64
C SER A 370 23.79 -7.78 96.37
N VAL A 371 23.78 -9.10 96.20
CA VAL A 371 23.29 -9.78 95.00
C VAL A 371 22.37 -10.95 95.34
N LEU A 372 21.38 -11.17 94.50
CA LEU A 372 20.48 -12.31 94.52
C LEU A 372 20.97 -13.37 93.54
N LEU A 373 21.19 -14.61 94.00
CA LEU A 373 21.67 -15.72 93.19
C LEU A 373 20.54 -16.73 92.96
N ARG A 374 20.25 -16.99 91.69
CA ARG A 374 19.34 -18.04 91.24
C ARG A 374 20.13 -19.19 90.63
N CYS A 375 19.80 -20.40 91.05
CA CYS A 375 20.37 -21.64 90.53
C CYS A 375 19.26 -22.67 90.30
N ARG A 376 19.60 -23.81 89.71
CA ARG A 376 18.66 -24.94 89.64
C ARG A 376 18.45 -25.54 91.02
N LYS A 377 17.27 -26.09 91.27
CA LYS A 377 16.95 -26.75 92.55
C LYS A 377 17.92 -27.89 92.88
N ASP A 378 18.35 -28.64 91.87
CA ASP A 378 19.31 -29.74 92.01
C ASP A 378 20.71 -29.26 92.40
N ASP A 379 21.07 -28.03 91.99
CA ASP A 379 22.40 -27.45 92.19
C ASP A 379 22.52 -26.69 93.52
N TYR A 380 21.41 -26.51 94.25
CA TYR A 380 21.35 -25.68 95.46
C TYR A 380 22.42 -26.06 96.49
N HIS A 381 22.55 -27.34 96.81
CA HIS A 381 23.52 -27.83 97.79
C HIS A 381 24.98 -27.65 97.32
N LEU A 382 25.22 -27.78 96.01
CA LEU A 382 26.55 -27.55 95.43
C LEU A 382 26.91 -26.07 95.50
N VAL A 383 25.98 -25.20 95.12
CA VAL A 383 26.13 -23.74 95.18
C VAL A 383 26.38 -23.30 96.62
N GLU A 384 25.55 -23.71 97.57
CA GLU A 384 25.70 -23.39 99.00
C GLU A 384 27.10 -23.76 99.52
N SER A 385 27.60 -24.93 99.13
CA SER A 385 28.94 -25.39 99.53
C SER A 385 30.11 -24.59 98.95
N VAL A 386 29.90 -23.80 97.88
CA VAL A 386 30.96 -22.99 97.24
C VAL A 386 30.82 -21.48 97.52
N LEU A 387 29.71 -21.03 98.11
CA LEU A 387 29.44 -19.59 98.33
C LEU A 387 30.53 -18.91 99.17
N HIS A 388 30.95 -19.53 100.27
CA HIS A 388 31.94 -18.93 101.17
C HIS A 388 33.28 -18.73 100.44
N SER A 389 33.77 -19.79 99.79
CA SER A 389 35.01 -19.73 99.01
C SER A 389 34.92 -18.76 97.82
N ALA A 390 33.76 -18.63 97.16
CA ALA A 390 33.56 -17.68 96.07
C ALA A 390 33.55 -16.21 96.55
N LYS A 391 33.01 -15.94 97.76
CA LYS A 391 33.01 -14.59 98.37
C LYS A 391 34.44 -14.13 98.68
N GLU A 392 35.23 -15.01 99.29
CA GLU A 392 36.63 -14.73 99.62
C GLU A 392 37.45 -14.47 98.35
N GLU A 393 37.33 -15.34 97.35
CA GLU A 393 38.06 -15.18 96.09
C GLU A 393 37.67 -13.90 95.32
N TYR A 394 36.40 -13.51 95.36
CA TYR A 394 35.97 -12.23 94.81
C TYR A 394 36.56 -11.05 95.60
N ALA A 395 36.53 -11.09 96.93
CA ALA A 395 37.06 -10.04 97.79
C ALA A 395 38.56 -9.82 97.56
N GLU A 396 39.32 -10.91 97.40
CA GLU A 396 40.75 -10.90 97.04
C GLU A 396 40.98 -10.30 95.65
N LYS A 397 40.25 -10.75 94.64
CA LYS A 397 40.42 -10.29 93.24
C LYS A 397 39.98 -8.84 93.01
N ALA A 398 38.92 -8.41 93.69
CA ALA A 398 38.37 -7.06 93.56
C ALA A 398 38.99 -6.05 94.54
N ASN A 399 39.70 -6.52 95.57
CA ASN A 399 40.21 -5.73 96.69
C ASN A 399 39.10 -4.95 97.44
N VAL A 400 37.98 -5.61 97.70
CA VAL A 400 36.76 -5.05 98.35
C VAL A 400 36.28 -6.01 99.44
N TYR A 401 35.47 -5.53 100.37
CA TYR A 401 34.79 -6.38 101.35
C TYR A 401 33.92 -7.47 100.69
N PRO A 402 33.79 -8.66 101.31
CA PRO A 402 32.95 -9.74 100.80
C PRO A 402 31.48 -9.29 100.60
N PRO A 403 30.89 -9.49 99.41
CA PRO A 403 29.53 -9.07 99.12
C PRO A 403 28.50 -9.98 99.80
N GLU A 404 27.32 -9.43 100.07
CA GLU A 404 26.17 -10.20 100.53
C GLU A 404 25.59 -10.97 99.33
N ILE A 405 25.59 -12.30 99.39
CA ILE A 405 24.98 -13.17 98.37
C ILE A 405 23.80 -13.87 99.01
N ILE A 406 22.60 -13.58 98.51
CA ILE A 406 21.33 -14.17 98.95
C ILE A 406 20.93 -15.20 97.89
N VAL A 407 20.80 -16.47 98.24
CA VAL A 407 20.29 -17.48 97.31
C VAL A 407 18.76 -17.42 97.31
N ASP A 408 18.17 -17.20 96.13
CA ASP A 408 16.73 -17.16 95.93
C ASP A 408 16.13 -18.55 96.18
N GLN A 409 15.22 -18.67 97.14
CA GLN A 409 14.54 -19.92 97.48
C GLN A 409 13.12 -20.00 96.90
N ASP A 410 12.62 -18.89 96.34
CA ASP A 410 11.28 -18.78 95.77
C ASP A 410 11.30 -18.96 94.25
N VAL A 411 12.37 -18.51 93.58
CA VAL A 411 12.53 -18.57 92.12
C VAL A 411 13.81 -19.32 91.72
N TYR A 412 13.66 -20.57 91.30
CA TYR A 412 14.74 -21.40 90.75
C TYR A 412 14.84 -21.29 89.24
N LEU A 413 16.02 -21.63 88.70
CA LEU A 413 16.20 -21.85 87.27
C LEU A 413 15.41 -23.08 86.81
N PRO A 414 14.98 -23.13 85.53
CA PRO A 414 14.27 -24.28 85.00
C PRO A 414 15.08 -25.58 85.17
N PRO A 415 14.43 -26.73 85.42
CA PRO A 415 15.13 -27.99 85.62
C PRO A 415 15.81 -28.49 84.32
N ALA A 416 16.64 -29.53 84.46
CA ALA A 416 17.17 -30.24 83.29
C ALA A 416 16.03 -30.82 82.44
N PRO A 417 16.23 -30.95 81.12
CA PRO A 417 15.22 -31.56 80.25
C PRO A 417 15.00 -33.04 80.64
N HIS A 418 13.73 -33.41 80.86
CA HIS A 418 13.28 -34.79 81.14
C HIS A 418 12.40 -35.32 80.01
N HIS A 419 12.44 -36.64 79.76
CA HIS A 419 11.70 -37.31 78.68
C HIS A 419 10.18 -37.05 78.64
N HIS A 420 9.58 -36.62 79.76
CA HIS A 420 8.15 -36.33 79.87
C HIS A 420 7.76 -34.85 79.61
N ASN A 421 8.72 -33.92 79.59
CA ASN A 421 8.49 -32.48 79.40
C ASN A 421 9.38 -31.92 78.28
N ALA A 422 9.21 -32.44 77.06
CA ALA A 422 10.00 -32.03 75.89
C ALA A 422 9.74 -30.57 75.42
N HIS A 423 8.69 -29.91 75.93
CA HIS A 423 8.26 -28.57 75.50
C HIS A 423 8.39 -27.49 76.60
N GLY A 424 8.96 -27.81 77.77
CA GLY A 424 9.20 -26.84 78.85
C GLY A 424 10.54 -26.11 78.68
N SER A 425 10.64 -24.91 79.25
CA SER A 425 11.96 -24.24 79.41
C SER A 425 12.88 -25.14 80.24
N PHE A 426 14.10 -25.35 79.77
CA PHE A 426 15.11 -26.16 80.45
C PHE A 426 16.41 -25.37 80.62
N CYS A 427 17.21 -25.74 81.62
CA CYS A 427 18.53 -25.17 81.85
C CYS A 427 19.55 -26.29 82.10
N SER A 428 20.67 -26.24 81.38
CA SER A 428 21.74 -27.23 81.46
C SER A 428 22.57 -27.09 82.74
N GLY A 429 22.56 -25.91 83.36
CA GLY A 429 23.27 -25.63 84.61
C GLY A 429 23.81 -24.19 84.68
N GLY A 430 24.54 -23.90 85.75
CA GLY A 430 25.12 -22.58 86.03
C GLY A 430 24.25 -21.70 86.93
N VAL A 431 24.56 -20.40 86.94
CA VAL A 431 23.97 -19.45 87.89
C VAL A 431 23.53 -18.16 87.20
N VAL A 432 22.47 -17.55 87.72
CA VAL A 432 22.03 -16.21 87.31
C VAL A 432 22.08 -15.32 88.54
N LEU A 433 22.85 -14.24 88.47
CA LEU A 433 22.94 -13.28 89.55
C LEU A 433 22.18 -12.01 89.16
N ALA A 434 21.45 -11.45 90.09
CA ALA A 434 20.79 -10.17 89.95
C ALA A 434 21.23 -9.21 91.06
N SER A 435 21.16 -7.91 90.81
CA SER A 435 21.19 -6.90 91.87
C SER A 435 20.06 -7.17 92.89
N ARG A 436 20.21 -6.71 94.13
CA ARG A 436 19.18 -6.84 95.18
C ARG A 436 17.82 -6.27 94.77
N ASP A 437 17.81 -5.25 93.92
CA ASP A 437 16.58 -4.65 93.38
C ASP A 437 16.06 -5.34 92.10
N GLY A 438 16.74 -6.38 91.62
CA GLY A 438 16.38 -7.16 90.45
C GLY A 438 16.58 -6.46 89.10
N LYS A 439 17.11 -5.23 89.07
CA LYS A 439 17.19 -4.44 87.82
C LYS A 439 18.32 -4.87 86.90
N ILE A 440 19.48 -5.19 87.47
CA ILE A 440 20.65 -5.65 86.72
C ILE A 440 20.72 -7.16 86.87
N VAL A 441 20.61 -7.89 85.77
CA VAL A 441 20.68 -9.36 85.75
C VAL A 441 21.86 -9.78 84.90
N PHE A 442 22.74 -10.60 85.46
CA PHE A 442 23.84 -11.24 84.77
C PHE A 442 23.57 -12.74 84.67
N GLU A 443 23.17 -13.16 83.48
CA GLU A 443 22.91 -14.55 83.15
C GLU A 443 24.23 -15.27 82.82
N ASN A 444 24.68 -16.13 83.74
CA ASN A 444 25.89 -16.94 83.58
C ASN A 444 25.56 -18.44 83.61
N SER A 445 24.41 -18.80 83.03
CA SER A 445 24.03 -20.18 82.75
C SER A 445 24.91 -20.77 81.65
N LEU A 446 25.08 -22.09 81.64
CA LEU A 446 25.86 -22.77 80.60
C LEU A 446 25.25 -22.55 79.21
N ASP A 447 23.91 -22.49 79.13
CA ASP A 447 23.17 -22.25 77.88
C ASP A 447 23.41 -20.83 77.35
N ALA A 448 23.32 -19.80 78.19
CA ALA A 448 23.59 -18.42 77.78
C ALA A 448 25.04 -18.23 77.32
N ARG A 449 25.99 -18.93 77.96
CA ARG A 449 27.40 -18.92 77.54
C ARG A 449 27.60 -19.59 76.19
N LEU A 450 26.95 -20.73 75.96
CA LEU A 450 26.97 -21.41 74.66
C LEU A 450 26.45 -20.47 73.57
N ASP A 451 25.34 -19.78 73.82
CA ASP A 451 24.77 -18.81 72.89
C ASP A 451 25.74 -17.67 72.53
N VAL A 452 26.40 -17.11 73.54
CA VAL A 452 27.39 -16.03 73.33
C VAL A 452 28.59 -16.53 72.54
N VAL A 453 29.13 -17.71 72.88
CA VAL A 453 30.27 -18.30 72.17
C VAL A 453 29.88 -18.65 70.74
N PHE A 454 28.71 -19.26 70.55
CA PHE A 454 28.19 -19.66 69.25
C PHE A 454 28.03 -18.45 68.34
N ARG A 455 27.43 -17.35 68.80
CA ARG A 455 27.32 -16.10 68.02
C ARG A 455 28.68 -15.52 67.62
N LYS A 456 29.66 -15.56 68.52
CA LYS A 456 31.02 -15.06 68.25
C LYS A 456 31.79 -15.95 67.27
N LYS A 457 31.62 -17.26 67.38
CA LYS A 457 32.31 -18.27 66.56
C LYS A 457 31.56 -18.65 65.27
N LEU A 458 30.33 -18.18 65.10
CA LEU A 458 29.50 -18.42 63.92
C LEU A 458 30.23 -18.15 62.59
N PRO A 459 31.02 -17.07 62.42
CA PRO A 459 31.78 -16.85 61.19
C PRO A 459 32.83 -17.94 60.91
N GLU A 460 33.54 -18.40 61.94
CA GLU A 460 34.54 -19.48 61.84
C GLU A 460 33.85 -20.82 61.53
N ILE A 461 32.75 -21.11 62.22
CA ILE A 461 31.93 -22.32 62.02
C ILE A 461 31.39 -22.37 60.58
N ARG A 462 30.82 -21.26 60.08
CA ARG A 462 30.31 -21.16 58.70
C ARG A 462 31.43 -21.35 57.67
N LYS A 463 32.62 -20.78 57.91
CA LYS A 463 33.78 -20.95 57.02
C LYS A 463 34.21 -22.41 56.90
N VAL A 464 34.21 -23.17 57.99
CA VAL A 464 34.60 -24.59 58.01
C VAL A 464 33.55 -25.49 57.38
N LEU A 465 32.26 -25.27 57.68
CA LEU A 465 31.18 -26.16 57.26
C LEU A 465 30.73 -25.95 55.81
N VAL A 466 30.67 -24.69 55.37
CA VAL A 466 30.04 -24.31 54.11
C VAL A 466 31.07 -23.93 53.04
N GLY A 467 32.34 -23.76 53.43
CA GLY A 467 33.39 -23.22 52.57
C GLY A 467 33.25 -21.72 52.34
N GLN A 468 34.31 -21.06 51.87
CA GLN A 468 34.20 -19.68 51.42
C GLN A 468 33.35 -19.63 50.15
N VAL A 469 32.29 -18.84 50.19
CA VAL A 469 31.73 -18.28 48.95
C VAL A 469 32.83 -17.39 48.40
N VAL A 470 33.58 -17.89 47.41
CA VAL A 470 34.53 -17.10 46.61
C VAL A 470 33.76 -16.12 45.73
#